data_AF-A0A3M1CZM2-F1
#
_entry.id   AF-A0A3M1CZM2-F1
#
_cell.length_a   1.000
_cell.length_b   1.000
_cell.length_c   1.000
_cell.angle_alpha   90.00
_cell.angle_beta   90.00
_cell.angle_gamma   90.00
#
_symmetry.space_group_name_H-M   'P 1'
#
loop_
_entity.id
_entity.type
_entity.pdbx_description
1 polymer ?
#
loop_
_entity_poly.entity_id
_entity_poly.type
_entity_poly.pdbx_seq_one_letter_code
_entity_poly.pdbx_strand_id
1 'polypeptide(L)'
;MELGSSLDGVGFGVHDLGALQRCRTAADVVALVGAPPAGGEAQGRQDEPPIELPEVVAAPLRDAMAVVQRHFNGELLGTRVLGRAFIPRNRNVIVVANHTSHLDMGLVKYALGDYGEGMVSLGAQDYFFEGNRWKVAYFEHLTHVRPLDRTRGFRQSLRQAAAAVEEGNVVLIFPEGTRQTTGRLGEFKPLVGKLALDTGTDILPVHIDGAYEAMPKGAVVPKRRGITVRIGPPLEIRHLRRLTAGLRPADAARRVTALARTAVERLSRGAVLDLEREQPTIEALADRAPRVEDATARAFRSLPDRFDPARVERPITWYFTLGGPRWTVRVDERRCEVREGRPDGSADCVVKCSPELLVAMVEERYVPEPAEFMSGRIKTSDIPLLVEFSRVFALSDVSL
;
A
#
# COMPACT_ATOMS: atom_id res chain seq x y z
N MET A 1 -2.15 27.48 27.67
CA MET A 1 -3.59 27.17 27.56
C MET A 1 -3.84 25.80 26.94
N GLU A 2 -3.21 25.43 25.82
CA GLU A 2 -3.43 24.12 25.17
C GLU A 2 -3.02 22.89 26.01
N LEU A 3 -1.92 23.00 26.77
CA LEU A 3 -1.48 21.92 27.68
C LEU A 3 -2.45 21.68 28.84
N GLY A 4 -3.04 22.73 29.41
CA GLY A 4 -4.05 22.58 30.48
C GLY A 4 -5.33 21.90 29.98
N SER A 5 -5.81 22.32 28.80
CA SER A 5 -6.95 21.67 28.13
C SER A 5 -6.68 20.21 27.77
N SER A 6 -5.45 19.88 27.38
CA SER A 6 -5.07 18.50 27.06
C SER A 6 -5.02 17.64 28.33
N LEU A 7 -4.50 18.16 29.44
CA LEU A 7 -4.39 17.45 30.73
C LEU A 7 -5.74 17.22 31.41
N ASP A 8 -6.65 18.21 31.38
CA ASP A 8 -8.02 18.03 31.85
C ASP A 8 -8.76 16.96 31.02
N GLY A 9 -8.51 16.91 29.71
CA GLY A 9 -9.05 15.88 28.80
C GLY A 9 -8.58 14.45 29.10
N VAL A 10 -7.48 14.27 29.85
CA VAL A 10 -6.99 12.97 30.33
C VAL A 10 -7.22 12.76 31.83
N GLY A 11 -7.98 13.64 32.49
CA GLY A 11 -8.40 13.49 33.89
C GLY A 11 -7.46 14.08 34.94
N PHE A 12 -6.46 14.88 34.55
CA PHE A 12 -5.58 15.58 35.49
C PHE A 12 -6.07 17.02 35.67
N GLY A 13 -6.75 17.29 36.80
CA GLY A 13 -7.27 18.62 37.11
C GLY A 13 -6.15 19.62 37.38
N VAL A 14 -5.93 20.58 36.47
CA VAL A 14 -4.94 21.65 36.68
C VAL A 14 -5.64 22.90 37.25
N HIS A 15 -5.62 23.03 38.58
CA HIS A 15 -6.29 24.14 39.26
C HIS A 15 -5.47 25.45 39.32
N ASP A 16 -4.15 25.40 39.06
CA ASP A 16 -3.27 26.58 38.99
C ASP A 16 -2.51 26.63 37.64
N LEU A 17 -3.10 27.33 36.68
CA LEU A 17 -2.53 27.54 35.34
C LEU A 17 -1.23 28.36 35.35
N GLY A 18 -1.02 29.20 36.38
CA GLY A 18 0.19 30.00 36.52
C GLY A 18 1.40 29.15 36.92
N ALA A 19 1.19 28.12 37.74
CA ALA A 19 2.23 27.13 38.08
C ALA A 19 2.62 26.27 36.88
N LEU A 20 1.65 25.85 36.06
CA LEU A 20 1.89 25.04 34.85
C LEU A 20 2.79 25.76 33.83
N GLN A 21 2.66 27.07 33.71
CA GLN A 21 3.49 27.89 32.81
C GLN A 21 4.95 28.03 33.27
N ARG A 22 5.25 27.73 34.54
CA ARG A 22 6.60 27.79 35.11
C ARG A 22 7.36 26.46 35.01
N CYS A 23 6.67 25.37 34.68
CA CYS A 23 7.29 24.06 34.44
C CYS A 23 8.18 24.10 33.20
N ARG A 24 9.43 23.63 33.31
CA ARG A 24 10.39 23.62 32.18
C ARG A 24 10.67 22.22 31.66
N THR A 25 10.35 21.20 32.44
CA THR A 25 10.57 19.79 32.11
C THR A 25 9.32 18.95 32.36
N ALA A 26 9.25 17.77 31.73
CA ALA A 26 8.16 16.82 31.96
C ALA A 26 8.06 16.36 33.42
N ALA A 27 9.20 16.29 34.14
CA ALA A 27 9.24 15.96 35.56
C ALA A 27 8.56 17.04 36.43
N ASP A 28 8.73 18.33 36.09
CA ASP A 28 8.09 19.43 36.80
C ASP A 28 6.57 19.38 36.66
N VAL A 29 6.07 18.96 35.49
CA VAL A 29 4.64 18.79 35.23
C VAL A 29 4.09 17.63 36.06
N VAL A 30 4.76 16.47 36.07
CA VAL A 30 4.37 15.30 36.87
C VAL A 30 4.39 15.61 38.37
N ALA A 31 5.34 16.42 38.85
CA ALA A 31 5.37 16.86 40.24
C ALA A 31 4.18 17.81 40.58
N LEU A 32 3.74 18.62 39.62
CA LEU A 32 2.63 19.56 39.81
C LEU A 32 1.25 18.90 39.72
N VAL A 33 1.06 17.94 38.81
CA VAL A 33 -0.23 17.24 38.60
C VAL A 33 -0.34 15.92 39.35
N GLY A 34 0.72 15.49 40.03
CA GLY A 34 0.83 14.17 40.64
C GLY A 34 1.23 13.09 39.62
N ALA A 35 1.90 12.04 40.09
CA ALA A 35 2.15 10.86 39.26
C ALA A 35 0.81 10.27 38.77
N PRO A 36 0.73 9.78 37.52
CA PRO A 36 -0.48 9.15 37.03
C PRO A 36 -0.90 8.04 37.99
N PRO A 37 -2.19 7.94 38.37
CA PRO A 37 -2.64 6.85 39.20
C PRO A 37 -2.28 5.54 38.50
N ALA A 38 -1.49 4.71 39.16
CA ALA A 38 -1.24 3.36 38.72
C ALA A 38 -2.58 2.62 38.74
N GLY A 39 -3.19 2.44 37.56
CA GLY A 39 -4.47 1.77 37.43
C GLY A 39 -5.66 2.65 37.81
N GLY A 40 -5.89 3.73 37.07
CA GLY A 40 -7.26 4.16 36.84
C GLY A 40 -7.89 3.15 35.88
N GLU A 41 -8.70 2.23 36.40
CA GLU A 41 -9.65 1.49 35.57
C GLU A 41 -10.40 2.52 34.73
N ALA A 42 -10.12 2.54 33.42
CA ALA A 42 -11.01 3.21 32.48
C ALA A 42 -12.40 2.70 32.84
N GLN A 43 -13.30 3.61 33.27
CA GLN A 43 -14.67 3.28 33.62
C GLN A 43 -15.17 2.33 32.55
N GLY A 44 -15.28 1.05 32.90
CA GLY A 44 -15.52 0.00 31.94
C GLY A 44 -16.80 0.36 31.21
N ARG A 45 -16.68 0.74 29.94
CA ARG A 45 -17.77 0.49 29.02
C ARG A 45 -18.01 -1.00 29.23
N GLN A 46 -19.16 -1.37 29.75
CA GLN A 46 -19.52 -2.77 29.91
C GLN A 46 -19.38 -3.34 28.49
N ASP A 47 -18.27 -4.00 28.21
CA ASP A 47 -18.08 -4.78 27.01
C ASP A 47 -19.05 -5.95 27.19
N GLU A 48 -20.30 -5.70 26.82
CA GLU A 48 -21.30 -6.73 26.71
C GLU A 48 -20.68 -7.85 25.86
N PRO A 49 -20.79 -9.11 26.28
CA PRO A 49 -20.12 -10.21 25.59
C PRO A 49 -20.49 -10.18 24.10
N PRO A 50 -19.51 -10.45 23.21
CA PRO A 50 -19.77 -10.51 21.78
C PRO A 50 -20.90 -11.51 21.51
N ILE A 51 -21.82 -11.13 20.61
CA ILE A 51 -22.98 -11.96 20.29
C ILE A 51 -22.51 -13.07 19.38
N GLU A 52 -22.28 -14.25 19.94
CA GLU A 52 -22.02 -15.46 19.15
C GLU A 52 -23.33 -16.02 18.60
N LEU A 53 -23.47 -16.01 17.27
CA LEU A 53 -24.61 -16.63 16.59
C LEU A 53 -24.28 -18.10 16.26
N PRO A 54 -25.01 -19.09 16.81
CA PRO A 54 -24.82 -20.49 16.44
C PRO A 54 -25.00 -20.69 14.93
N GLU A 55 -24.20 -21.56 14.32
CA GLU A 55 -24.21 -21.77 12.86
C GLU A 55 -25.59 -22.19 12.31
N VAL A 56 -26.36 -22.95 13.10
CA VAL A 56 -27.74 -23.36 12.77
C VAL A 56 -28.67 -22.16 12.60
N VAL A 57 -28.38 -21.02 13.23
CA VAL A 57 -29.12 -19.76 13.12
C VAL A 57 -28.47 -18.82 12.12
N ALA A 58 -27.14 -18.75 12.11
CA ALA A 58 -26.38 -17.85 11.26
C ALA A 58 -26.50 -18.20 9.77
N ALA A 59 -26.47 -19.48 9.41
CA ALA A 59 -26.59 -19.94 8.02
C ALA A 59 -27.89 -19.49 7.33
N PRO A 60 -29.10 -19.79 7.85
CA PRO A 60 -30.34 -19.35 7.21
C PRO A 60 -30.47 -17.81 7.18
N LEU A 61 -29.94 -17.10 8.18
CA LEU A 61 -29.93 -15.65 8.20
C LEU A 61 -29.00 -15.06 7.12
N ARG A 62 -27.83 -15.67 6.89
CA ARG A 62 -26.92 -15.31 5.80
C ARG A 62 -27.58 -15.49 4.44
N ASP A 63 -28.29 -16.61 4.25
CA ASP A 63 -28.99 -16.89 2.98
C ASP A 63 -30.09 -15.85 2.72
N ALA A 64 -30.89 -15.53 3.75
CA ALA A 64 -31.90 -14.48 3.66
C ALA A 64 -31.29 -13.11 3.34
N MET A 65 -30.19 -12.75 4.01
CA MET A 65 -29.44 -11.52 3.72
C MET A 65 -28.86 -11.51 2.31
N ALA A 66 -28.35 -12.63 1.81
CA ALA A 66 -27.84 -12.73 0.46
C ALA A 66 -28.95 -12.46 -0.57
N VAL A 67 -30.18 -12.95 -0.33
CA VAL A 67 -31.36 -12.62 -1.16
C VAL A 67 -31.66 -11.12 -1.11
N VAL A 68 -31.73 -10.51 0.08
CA VAL A 68 -31.99 -9.07 0.23
C VAL A 68 -30.91 -8.24 -0.45
N GLN A 69 -29.64 -8.57 -0.26
CA GLN A 69 -28.52 -7.89 -0.91
C GLN A 69 -28.56 -8.07 -2.43
N ARG A 70 -28.91 -9.25 -2.95
CA ARG A 70 -29.08 -9.47 -4.40
C ARG A 70 -30.16 -8.58 -4.98
N HIS A 71 -31.32 -8.51 -4.33
CA HIS A 71 -32.42 -7.65 -4.78
C HIS A 71 -32.07 -6.15 -4.70
N PHE A 72 -31.43 -5.72 -3.61
CA PHE A 72 -30.94 -4.35 -3.46
C PHE A 72 -29.92 -3.98 -4.55
N ASN A 73 -28.90 -4.81 -4.78
CA ASN A 73 -27.87 -4.53 -5.77
C ASN A 73 -28.41 -4.65 -7.21
N GLY A 74 -29.29 -5.60 -7.49
CA GLY A 74 -29.87 -5.80 -8.80
C GLY A 74 -30.94 -4.77 -9.16
N GLU A 75 -32.05 -4.78 -8.42
CA GLU A 75 -33.28 -4.06 -8.79
C GLU A 75 -33.28 -2.61 -8.27
N LEU A 76 -32.84 -2.40 -7.03
CA LEU A 76 -32.84 -1.06 -6.45
C LEU A 76 -31.71 -0.21 -7.01
N LEU A 77 -30.49 -0.73 -7.08
CA LEU A 77 -29.36 0.01 -7.68
C LEU A 77 -29.34 -0.06 -9.21
N GLY A 78 -30.08 -0.99 -9.83
CA GLY A 78 -30.09 -1.18 -11.28
C GLY A 78 -28.73 -1.63 -11.81
N THR A 79 -28.03 -2.51 -11.08
CA THR A 79 -26.64 -2.86 -11.39
C THR A 79 -26.55 -3.74 -12.64
N ARG A 80 -25.83 -3.25 -13.65
CA ARG A 80 -25.48 -4.02 -14.84
C ARG A 80 -24.15 -4.72 -14.66
N VAL A 81 -24.09 -6.02 -14.92
CA VAL A 81 -22.85 -6.80 -14.85
C VAL A 81 -22.40 -7.18 -16.26
N LEU A 82 -21.16 -6.84 -16.61
CA LEU A 82 -20.52 -7.20 -17.86
C LEU A 82 -19.34 -8.13 -17.58
N GLY A 83 -19.09 -9.09 -18.49
CA GLY A 83 -17.89 -9.95 -18.40
C GLY A 83 -18.01 -11.15 -17.46
N ARG A 84 -19.22 -11.56 -17.04
CA ARG A 84 -19.40 -12.79 -16.22
C ARG A 84 -18.79 -14.05 -16.84
N ALA A 85 -18.67 -14.10 -18.17
CA ALA A 85 -18.01 -15.20 -18.87
C ALA A 85 -16.52 -15.38 -18.51
N PHE A 86 -15.86 -14.34 -17.96
CA PHE A 86 -14.48 -14.40 -17.51
C PHE A 86 -14.31 -14.99 -16.10
N ILE A 87 -15.40 -15.18 -15.36
CA ILE A 87 -15.34 -15.80 -14.03
C ILE A 87 -14.92 -17.26 -14.21
N PRO A 88 -13.80 -17.70 -13.59
CA PRO A 88 -13.36 -19.09 -13.68
C PRO A 88 -14.31 -19.99 -12.90
N ARG A 89 -14.45 -21.26 -13.31
CA ARG A 89 -15.42 -22.18 -12.71
C ARG A 89 -14.87 -23.03 -11.56
N ASN A 90 -13.59 -23.40 -11.59
CA ASN A 90 -13.01 -24.43 -10.71
C ASN A 90 -11.65 -24.04 -10.11
N ARG A 91 -11.41 -22.74 -9.89
CA ARG A 91 -10.19 -22.25 -9.22
C ARG A 91 -10.53 -21.03 -8.39
N ASN A 92 -9.88 -20.88 -7.25
CA ASN A 92 -9.91 -19.66 -6.45
C ASN A 92 -9.09 -18.56 -7.13
N VAL A 93 -9.49 -17.31 -6.92
CA VAL A 93 -8.82 -16.13 -7.47
C VAL A 93 -8.73 -15.03 -6.44
N ILE A 94 -7.75 -14.14 -6.64
CA ILE A 94 -7.69 -12.86 -5.96
C ILE A 94 -8.47 -11.86 -6.80
N VAL A 95 -9.64 -11.44 -6.32
CA VAL A 95 -10.45 -10.41 -6.97
C VAL A 95 -9.88 -9.04 -6.62
N VAL A 96 -9.59 -8.24 -7.64
CA VAL A 96 -9.01 -6.90 -7.48
C VAL A 96 -9.97 -5.88 -8.06
N ALA A 97 -10.46 -4.96 -7.22
CA ALA A 97 -11.42 -3.93 -7.62
C ALA A 97 -11.01 -2.53 -7.15
N ASN A 98 -11.49 -1.50 -7.85
CA ASN A 98 -11.39 -0.11 -7.39
C ASN A 98 -12.30 0.13 -6.18
N HIS A 99 -11.92 1.06 -5.29
CA HIS A 99 -12.66 1.32 -4.06
C HIS A 99 -13.16 2.76 -3.99
N THR A 100 -14.45 2.98 -4.21
CA THR A 100 -15.07 4.31 -4.27
C THR A 100 -16.28 4.46 -3.33
N SER A 101 -16.86 3.37 -2.85
CA SER A 101 -18.05 3.39 -2.00
C SER A 101 -18.10 2.24 -0.97
N HIS A 102 -19.01 2.34 0.00
CA HIS A 102 -19.35 1.20 0.86
C HIS A 102 -20.13 0.11 0.12
N LEU A 103 -20.72 0.45 -1.03
CA LEU A 103 -21.45 -0.50 -1.88
C LEU A 103 -20.54 -1.51 -2.57
N ASP A 104 -19.25 -1.18 -2.73
CA ASP A 104 -18.33 -1.91 -3.62
C ASP A 104 -18.26 -3.40 -3.32
N MET A 105 -18.16 -3.80 -2.05
CA MET A 105 -18.09 -5.21 -1.66
C MET A 105 -19.38 -5.96 -2.04
N GLY A 106 -20.55 -5.36 -1.77
CA GLY A 106 -21.84 -5.94 -2.15
C GLY A 106 -22.01 -6.03 -3.67
N LEU A 107 -21.52 -5.02 -4.40
CA LEU A 107 -21.55 -4.98 -5.86
C LEU A 107 -20.65 -6.05 -6.49
N VAL A 108 -19.44 -6.26 -5.95
CA VAL A 108 -18.55 -7.34 -6.39
C VAL A 108 -19.19 -8.70 -6.11
N LYS A 109 -19.71 -8.92 -4.89
CA LYS A 109 -20.40 -10.17 -4.53
C LYS A 109 -21.58 -10.45 -5.47
N TYR A 110 -22.40 -9.43 -5.75
CA TYR A 110 -23.51 -9.53 -6.71
C TYR A 110 -23.04 -9.83 -8.14
N ALA A 111 -21.93 -9.22 -8.56
CA ALA A 111 -21.37 -9.42 -9.89
C ALA A 111 -20.87 -10.86 -10.10
N LEU A 112 -20.21 -11.43 -9.08
CA LEU A 112 -19.70 -12.79 -9.08
C LEU A 112 -20.80 -13.86 -8.94
N GLY A 113 -21.95 -13.51 -8.35
CA GLY A 113 -23.03 -14.46 -8.12
C GLY A 113 -22.59 -15.59 -7.19
N ASP A 114 -22.96 -16.82 -7.52
CA ASP A 114 -22.67 -18.01 -6.71
C ASP A 114 -21.15 -18.25 -6.55
N TYR A 115 -20.34 -17.81 -7.52
CA TYR A 115 -18.88 -17.88 -7.42
C TYR A 115 -18.31 -17.00 -6.29
N GLY A 116 -19.03 -15.94 -5.91
CA GLY A 116 -18.68 -15.07 -4.80
C GLY A 116 -19.22 -15.54 -3.44
N GLU A 117 -19.90 -16.69 -3.38
CA GLU A 117 -20.29 -17.30 -2.12
C GLU A 117 -19.04 -17.73 -1.35
N GLY A 118 -18.95 -17.35 -0.07
CA GLY A 118 -17.73 -17.56 0.70
C GLY A 118 -16.59 -16.56 0.43
N MET A 119 -16.78 -15.57 -0.46
CA MET A 119 -15.76 -14.55 -0.73
C MET A 119 -15.33 -13.85 0.56
N VAL A 120 -14.03 -13.86 0.83
CA VAL A 120 -13.43 -13.21 1.99
C VAL A 120 -12.92 -11.85 1.58
N SER A 121 -13.32 -10.81 2.32
CA SER A 121 -12.75 -9.48 2.20
C SER A 121 -12.03 -9.13 3.50
N LEU A 122 -10.86 -8.51 3.39
CA LEU A 122 -10.17 -7.96 4.56
C LEU A 122 -10.73 -6.57 4.86
N GLY A 123 -11.44 -6.44 5.99
CA GLY A 123 -12.06 -5.20 6.43
C GLY A 123 -11.34 -4.62 7.64
N ALA A 124 -11.24 -3.30 7.70
CA ALA A 124 -10.57 -2.60 8.80
C ALA A 124 -11.21 -2.92 10.16
N GLN A 125 -10.42 -3.42 11.11
CA GLN A 125 -10.89 -3.87 12.43
C GLN A 125 -11.57 -2.73 13.21
N ASP A 126 -10.91 -1.59 13.28
CA ASP A 126 -11.38 -0.33 13.89
C ASP A 126 -12.74 0.16 13.35
N TYR A 127 -13.03 -0.16 12.09
CA TYR A 127 -14.24 0.34 11.43
C TYR A 127 -15.40 -0.64 11.47
N PHE A 128 -15.14 -1.94 11.32
CA PHE A 128 -16.20 -2.96 11.17
C PHE A 128 -16.44 -3.76 12.45
N PHE A 129 -15.43 -3.88 13.32
CA PHE A 129 -15.40 -4.81 14.45
C PHE A 129 -15.27 -4.12 15.81
N GLU A 130 -15.40 -2.79 15.84
CA GLU A 130 -15.44 -1.99 17.06
C GLU A 130 -16.74 -1.16 17.14
N GLY A 131 -17.23 -0.93 18.36
CA GLY A 131 -18.44 -0.14 18.64
C GLY A 131 -19.67 -0.99 18.96
N ASN A 132 -20.76 -0.84 18.21
CA ASN A 132 -22.04 -1.50 18.52
C ASN A 132 -21.96 -3.03 18.34
N ARG A 133 -22.21 -3.82 19.38
CA ARG A 133 -22.15 -5.30 19.36
C ARG A 133 -22.98 -5.96 18.25
N TRP A 134 -24.12 -5.38 17.88
CA TRP A 134 -24.97 -5.89 16.78
C TRP A 134 -24.35 -5.66 15.41
N LYS A 135 -23.63 -4.54 15.25
CA LYS A 135 -22.86 -4.23 14.04
C LYS A 135 -21.66 -5.19 13.93
N VAL A 136 -20.96 -5.44 15.03
CA VAL A 136 -19.84 -6.38 15.09
C VAL A 136 -20.32 -7.79 14.73
N ALA A 137 -21.38 -8.28 15.39
CA ALA A 137 -21.97 -9.59 15.10
C ALA A 137 -22.47 -9.73 13.64
N TYR A 138 -23.01 -8.65 13.06
CA TYR A 138 -23.37 -8.62 11.64
C TYR A 138 -22.16 -8.81 10.73
N PHE A 139 -21.07 -8.07 10.96
CA PHE A 139 -19.89 -8.19 10.10
C PHE A 139 -19.13 -9.50 10.32
N GLU A 140 -18.99 -9.97 11.56
CA GLU A 140 -18.34 -11.24 11.91
C GLU A 140 -19.09 -12.46 11.38
N HIS A 141 -20.40 -12.54 11.63
CA HIS A 141 -21.13 -13.77 11.37
C HIS A 141 -21.83 -13.80 10.02
N LEU A 142 -22.09 -12.62 9.40
CA LEU A 142 -23.00 -12.53 8.25
C LEU A 142 -22.38 -11.97 6.96
N THR A 143 -21.15 -11.45 6.98
CA THR A 143 -20.54 -10.79 5.80
C THR A 143 -19.24 -11.39 5.28
N HIS A 144 -18.69 -12.42 5.94
CA HIS A 144 -17.41 -13.06 5.60
C HIS A 144 -16.23 -12.07 5.55
N VAL A 145 -16.38 -10.91 6.21
CA VAL A 145 -15.30 -9.94 6.36
C VAL A 145 -14.40 -10.43 7.49
N ARG A 146 -13.12 -10.64 7.20
CA ARG A 146 -12.13 -10.94 8.24
C ARG A 146 -11.54 -9.62 8.79
N PRO A 147 -11.42 -9.47 10.12
CA PRO A 147 -10.87 -8.26 10.72
C PRO A 147 -9.40 -8.09 10.36
N LEU A 148 -9.08 -6.90 9.89
CA LEU A 148 -7.75 -6.46 9.53
C LEU A 148 -7.30 -5.37 10.50
N ASP A 149 -6.38 -5.72 11.39
CA ASP A 149 -5.73 -4.75 12.26
C ASP A 149 -4.78 -3.87 11.42
N ARG A 150 -5.18 -2.61 11.19
CA ARG A 150 -4.37 -1.63 10.45
C ARG A 150 -3.13 -1.20 11.23
N THR A 151 -3.12 -1.35 12.56
CA THR A 151 -2.03 -0.93 13.44
C THR A 151 -0.88 -1.94 13.47
N ARG A 152 -1.17 -3.23 13.26
CA ARG A 152 -0.15 -4.30 13.22
C ARG A 152 0.61 -4.43 11.90
N GLY A 153 0.26 -3.59 10.91
CA GLY A 153 1.05 -3.36 9.71
C GLY A 153 0.86 -4.36 8.57
N PHE A 154 1.35 -3.95 7.39
CA PHE A 154 1.20 -4.57 6.08
C PHE A 154 1.47 -6.10 6.02
N ARG A 155 2.39 -6.63 6.83
CA ARG A 155 2.77 -8.05 6.80
C ARG A 155 1.69 -8.97 7.38
N GLN A 156 0.97 -8.54 8.41
CA GLN A 156 -0.06 -9.38 9.02
C GLN A 156 -1.26 -9.50 8.08
N SER A 157 -1.65 -8.39 7.44
CA SER A 157 -2.68 -8.36 6.40
C SER A 157 -2.38 -9.32 5.25
N LEU A 158 -1.12 -9.34 4.78
CA LEU A 158 -0.71 -10.26 3.73
C LEU A 158 -0.84 -11.73 4.15
N ARG A 159 -0.44 -12.07 5.39
CA ARG A 159 -0.54 -13.45 5.90
C ARG A 159 -1.98 -13.92 6.01
N GLN A 160 -2.87 -13.06 6.49
CA GLN A 160 -4.30 -13.39 6.58
C GLN A 160 -4.93 -13.58 5.20
N ALA A 161 -4.55 -12.74 4.23
CA ALA A 161 -4.97 -12.90 2.84
C ALA A 161 -4.43 -14.23 2.25
N ALA A 162 -3.16 -14.54 2.47
CA ALA A 162 -2.53 -15.76 1.99
C ALA A 162 -3.20 -17.01 2.57
N ALA A 163 -3.43 -17.04 3.89
CA ALA A 163 -4.16 -18.13 4.54
C ALA A 163 -5.56 -18.31 3.95
N ALA A 164 -6.32 -17.23 3.74
CA ALA A 164 -7.65 -17.32 3.13
C ALA A 164 -7.61 -17.88 1.70
N VAL A 165 -6.61 -17.49 0.90
CA VAL A 165 -6.39 -18.04 -0.43
C VAL A 165 -6.04 -19.53 -0.36
N GLU A 166 -5.14 -19.93 0.54
CA GLU A 166 -4.70 -21.32 0.75
C GLU A 166 -5.84 -22.22 1.26
N GLU A 167 -6.77 -21.68 2.05
CA GLU A 167 -8.03 -22.31 2.46
C GLU A 167 -9.01 -22.52 1.28
N GLY A 168 -8.68 -22.05 0.08
CA GLY A 168 -9.49 -22.19 -1.14
C GLY A 168 -10.52 -21.08 -1.34
N ASN A 169 -10.49 -20.01 -0.55
CA ASN A 169 -11.46 -18.91 -0.67
C ASN A 169 -11.13 -17.99 -1.85
N VAL A 170 -12.18 -17.39 -2.42
CA VAL A 170 -12.04 -16.20 -3.28
C VAL A 170 -11.75 -15.00 -2.38
N VAL A 171 -10.66 -14.29 -2.62
CA VAL A 171 -10.24 -13.16 -1.78
C VAL A 171 -10.40 -11.84 -2.52
N LEU A 172 -11.21 -10.94 -1.97
CA LEU A 172 -11.40 -9.59 -2.48
C LEU A 172 -10.39 -8.62 -1.86
N ILE A 173 -9.67 -7.90 -2.73
CA ILE A 173 -8.74 -6.85 -2.34
C ILE A 173 -9.07 -5.55 -3.06
N PHE A 174 -9.13 -4.49 -2.26
CA PHE A 174 -9.14 -3.10 -2.71
C PHE A 174 -7.72 -2.52 -2.54
N PRO A 175 -6.85 -2.61 -3.55
CA PRO A 175 -5.41 -2.35 -3.42
C PRO A 175 -5.04 -0.90 -3.10
N GLU A 176 -5.97 0.03 -3.25
CA GLU A 176 -5.81 1.43 -2.83
C GLU A 176 -5.71 1.55 -1.29
N GLY A 177 -6.36 0.64 -0.55
CA GLY A 177 -6.38 0.59 0.91
C GLY A 177 -7.30 1.61 1.59
N THR A 178 -7.78 2.61 0.86
CA THR A 178 -8.81 3.57 1.28
C THR A 178 -9.73 3.89 0.10
N ARG A 179 -10.95 4.37 0.40
CA ARG A 179 -11.90 4.80 -0.63
C ARG A 179 -11.42 6.07 -1.31
N GLN A 180 -11.42 6.09 -2.64
CA GLN A 180 -11.14 7.29 -3.43
C GLN A 180 -12.31 8.26 -3.37
N THR A 181 -11.99 9.55 -3.26
CA THR A 181 -12.97 10.64 -3.20
C THR A 181 -13.10 11.40 -4.53
N THR A 182 -12.28 11.05 -5.52
CA THR A 182 -12.17 11.78 -6.79
C THR A 182 -12.80 11.03 -7.96
N GLY A 183 -13.35 9.82 -7.73
CA GLY A 183 -13.85 8.93 -8.79
C GLY A 183 -12.77 8.37 -9.72
N ARG A 184 -11.49 8.71 -9.50
CA ARG A 184 -10.36 8.18 -10.27
C ARG A 184 -9.75 6.99 -9.56
N LEU A 185 -9.18 6.07 -10.34
CA LEU A 185 -8.44 4.92 -9.81
C LEU A 185 -7.19 5.41 -9.07
N GLY A 186 -7.04 4.99 -7.82
CA GLY A 186 -5.90 5.35 -6.99
C GLY A 186 -4.64 4.52 -7.30
N GLU A 187 -3.57 4.79 -6.56
CA GLU A 187 -2.37 3.96 -6.60
C GLU A 187 -2.65 2.59 -5.97
N PHE A 188 -2.24 1.52 -6.65
CA PHE A 188 -2.38 0.17 -6.13
C PHE A 188 -1.13 -0.19 -5.32
N LYS A 189 -1.32 -0.51 -4.04
CA LYS A 189 -0.23 -0.95 -3.18
C LYS A 189 0.31 -2.31 -3.67
N PRO A 190 1.64 -2.56 -3.61
CA PRO A 190 2.28 -3.78 -4.13
C PRO A 190 1.81 -5.12 -3.52
N LEU A 191 0.91 -5.07 -2.53
CA LEU A 191 0.39 -6.21 -1.78
C LEU A 191 -0.20 -7.28 -2.70
N VAL A 192 -1.00 -6.86 -3.67
CA VAL A 192 -1.73 -7.76 -4.58
C VAL A 192 -0.77 -8.60 -5.40
N GLY A 193 0.24 -7.97 -6.01
CA GLY A 193 1.21 -8.69 -6.81
C GLY A 193 2.07 -9.64 -5.97
N LYS A 194 2.43 -9.25 -4.74
CA LYS A 194 3.14 -10.14 -3.83
C LYS A 194 2.28 -11.36 -3.46
N LEU A 195 1.02 -11.13 -3.06
CA LEU A 195 0.10 -12.20 -2.67
C LEU A 195 -0.12 -13.21 -3.81
N ALA A 196 -0.37 -12.72 -5.03
CA ALA A 196 -0.57 -13.57 -6.20
C ALA A 196 0.67 -14.43 -6.49
N LEU A 197 1.87 -13.83 -6.46
CA LEU A 197 3.11 -14.55 -6.72
C LEU A 197 3.43 -15.60 -5.63
N ASP A 198 3.27 -15.23 -4.37
CA ASP A 198 3.53 -16.09 -3.20
C ASP A 198 2.58 -17.31 -3.20
N THR A 199 1.28 -17.08 -3.38
CA THR A 199 0.24 -18.13 -3.31
C THR A 199 0.08 -18.90 -4.61
N GLY A 200 0.61 -18.37 -5.72
CA GLY A 200 0.42 -18.96 -7.03
C GLY A 200 -1.00 -18.78 -7.59
N THR A 201 -1.68 -17.71 -7.22
CA THR A 201 -3.12 -17.51 -7.51
C THR A 201 -3.34 -16.47 -8.60
N ASP A 202 -4.30 -16.75 -9.48
CA ASP A 202 -4.71 -15.82 -10.55
C ASP A 202 -5.37 -14.56 -9.98
N ILE A 203 -5.26 -13.44 -10.70
CA ILE A 203 -5.94 -12.19 -10.35
C ILE A 203 -7.15 -11.99 -11.26
N LEU A 204 -8.35 -11.80 -10.69
CA LEU A 204 -9.55 -11.44 -11.43
C LEU A 204 -9.80 -9.93 -11.32
N PRO A 205 -9.55 -9.14 -12.38
CA PRO A 205 -9.76 -7.69 -12.36
C PRO A 205 -11.25 -7.36 -12.49
N VAL A 206 -11.71 -6.46 -11.63
CA VAL A 206 -13.09 -5.94 -11.62
C VAL A 206 -13.05 -4.43 -11.55
N HIS A 207 -13.92 -3.77 -12.31
CA HIS A 207 -14.12 -2.33 -12.24
C HIS A 207 -15.58 -1.99 -11.94
N ILE A 208 -15.78 -1.10 -10.99
CA ILE A 208 -17.07 -0.63 -10.51
C ILE A 208 -17.22 0.84 -10.90
N ASP A 209 -18.28 1.12 -11.65
CA ASP A 209 -18.58 2.42 -12.24
C ASP A 209 -19.94 2.93 -11.73
N GLY A 210 -20.00 4.20 -11.32
CA GLY A 210 -21.20 4.83 -10.77
C GLY A 210 -21.44 4.63 -9.26
N ALA A 211 -20.61 3.85 -8.56
CA ALA A 211 -20.78 3.59 -7.12
C ALA A 211 -20.50 4.81 -6.25
N TYR A 212 -19.52 5.64 -6.64
CA TYR A 212 -19.22 6.92 -5.98
C TYR A 212 -20.42 7.87 -6.01
N GLU A 213 -21.04 8.03 -7.18
CA GLU A 213 -22.20 8.89 -7.39
C GLU A 213 -23.47 8.32 -6.74
N ALA A 214 -23.60 6.99 -6.73
CA ALA A 214 -24.71 6.31 -6.09
C ALA A 214 -24.68 6.51 -4.58
N MET A 215 -23.54 6.33 -3.92
CA MET A 215 -23.41 6.50 -2.46
C MET A 215 -22.05 7.11 -2.10
N PRO A 216 -21.92 8.45 -2.18
CA PRO A 216 -20.68 9.14 -1.84
C PRO A 216 -20.41 9.08 -0.33
N LYS A 217 -19.17 9.33 0.07
CA LYS A 217 -18.75 9.28 1.48
C LYS A 217 -19.64 10.19 2.35
N GLY A 218 -20.26 9.60 3.39
CA GLY A 218 -21.17 10.28 4.31
C GLY A 218 -22.66 10.17 3.95
N ALA A 219 -23.01 9.66 2.77
CA ALA A 219 -24.40 9.35 2.43
C ALA A 219 -24.83 8.02 3.06
N VAL A 220 -26.06 7.96 3.57
CA VAL A 220 -26.66 6.75 4.20
C VAL A 220 -27.60 6.02 3.23
N VAL A 221 -28.10 6.72 2.20
CA VAL A 221 -29.01 6.15 1.18
C VAL A 221 -28.48 6.43 -0.24
N PRO A 222 -28.72 5.51 -1.21
CA PRO A 222 -28.32 5.72 -2.60
C PRO A 222 -29.05 6.92 -3.24
N LYS A 223 -28.30 7.81 -3.89
CA LYS A 223 -28.81 9.00 -4.57
C LYS A 223 -29.02 8.80 -6.08
N ARG A 224 -28.37 7.81 -6.66
CA ARG A 224 -28.44 7.48 -8.10
C ARG A 224 -28.46 5.97 -8.31
N ARG A 225 -29.04 5.56 -9.44
CA ARG A 225 -29.11 4.18 -9.94
C ARG A 225 -28.32 4.05 -11.24
N GLY A 226 -28.08 2.83 -11.69
CA GLY A 226 -27.37 2.56 -12.95
C GLY A 226 -25.88 2.30 -12.75
N ILE A 227 -25.53 1.49 -11.76
CA ILE A 227 -24.15 1.06 -11.51
C ILE A 227 -23.74 0.03 -12.56
N THR A 228 -22.52 0.10 -13.06
CA THR A 228 -21.98 -0.94 -13.95
C THR A 228 -20.77 -1.61 -13.30
N VAL A 229 -20.82 -2.93 -13.17
CA VAL A 229 -19.68 -3.74 -12.76
C VAL A 229 -19.14 -4.48 -13.98
N ARG A 230 -17.87 -4.29 -14.29
CA ARG A 230 -17.17 -4.90 -15.43
C ARG A 230 -16.13 -5.88 -14.90
N ILE A 231 -16.21 -7.13 -15.33
CA ILE A 231 -15.25 -8.18 -15.01
C ILE A 231 -14.36 -8.40 -16.22
N GLY A 232 -13.04 -8.42 -16.03
CA GLY A 232 -12.06 -8.69 -17.08
C GLY A 232 -11.56 -10.14 -17.08
N PRO A 233 -10.83 -10.54 -18.13
CA PRO A 233 -10.17 -11.83 -18.17
C PRO A 233 -9.19 -11.98 -16.98
N PRO A 234 -9.08 -13.19 -16.39
CA PRO A 234 -8.12 -13.44 -15.33
C PRO A 234 -6.68 -13.16 -15.80
N LEU A 235 -5.92 -12.45 -14.98
CA LEU A 235 -4.47 -12.35 -15.13
C LEU A 235 -3.86 -13.63 -14.55
N GLU A 236 -3.60 -14.59 -15.43
CA GLU A 236 -3.17 -15.91 -15.01
C GLU A 236 -1.74 -15.90 -14.46
N ILE A 237 -1.55 -16.60 -13.35
CA ILE A 237 -0.29 -16.64 -12.62
C ILE A 237 0.87 -17.15 -13.48
N ARG A 238 0.59 -18.07 -14.41
CA ARG A 238 1.57 -18.60 -15.36
C ARG A 238 2.14 -17.54 -16.30
N HIS A 239 1.33 -16.53 -16.67
CA HIS A 239 1.79 -15.40 -17.49
C HIS A 239 2.50 -14.38 -16.62
N LEU A 240 1.95 -14.08 -15.43
CA LEU A 240 2.56 -13.17 -14.48
C LEU A 240 3.97 -13.60 -14.06
N ARG A 241 4.18 -14.90 -13.76
CA ARG A 241 5.50 -15.46 -13.41
C ARG A 241 6.49 -15.37 -14.57
N ARG A 242 6.04 -15.59 -15.81
CA ARG A 242 6.90 -15.43 -17.01
C ARG A 242 7.31 -13.97 -17.21
N LEU A 243 6.35 -13.04 -17.15
CA LEU A 243 6.59 -11.59 -17.29
C LEU A 243 7.44 -10.98 -16.18
N THR A 244 7.68 -11.72 -15.09
CA THR A 244 8.48 -11.27 -13.95
C THR A 244 9.70 -12.16 -13.69
N ALA A 245 10.00 -13.08 -14.61
CA ALA A 245 11.17 -13.95 -14.51
C ALA A 245 12.46 -13.10 -14.46
N GLY A 246 13.38 -13.45 -13.55
CA GLY A 246 14.64 -12.74 -13.35
C GLY A 246 14.54 -11.42 -12.57
N LEU A 247 13.34 -10.92 -12.27
CA LEU A 247 13.18 -9.75 -11.40
C LEU A 247 13.39 -10.12 -9.93
N ARG A 248 13.86 -9.15 -9.13
CA ARG A 248 13.86 -9.30 -7.67
C ARG A 248 12.40 -9.41 -7.18
N PRO A 249 12.14 -10.13 -6.07
CA PRO A 249 10.76 -10.35 -5.60
C PRO A 249 9.93 -9.08 -5.41
N ALA A 250 10.54 -7.99 -4.92
CA ALA A 250 9.85 -6.71 -4.75
C ALA A 250 9.47 -6.05 -6.10
N ASP A 251 10.33 -6.17 -7.12
CA ASP A 251 10.08 -5.66 -8.46
C ASP A 251 9.01 -6.47 -9.19
N ALA A 252 9.07 -7.81 -9.05
CA ALA A 252 8.05 -8.71 -9.55
C ALA A 252 6.66 -8.36 -8.97
N ALA A 253 6.57 -8.19 -7.64
CA ALA A 253 5.32 -7.80 -6.97
C ALA A 253 4.79 -6.45 -7.46
N ARG A 254 5.66 -5.44 -7.62
CA ARG A 254 5.29 -4.13 -8.20
C ARG A 254 4.77 -4.28 -9.62
N ARG A 255 5.46 -5.06 -10.46
CA ARG A 255 5.09 -5.26 -11.87
C ARG A 255 3.73 -5.95 -12.01
N VAL A 256 3.49 -7.03 -11.25
CA VAL A 256 2.18 -7.70 -11.23
C VAL A 256 1.08 -6.74 -10.76
N THR A 257 1.35 -5.97 -9.72
CA THR A 257 0.39 -4.97 -9.21
C THR A 257 0.06 -3.91 -10.25
N ALA A 258 1.06 -3.44 -11.00
CA ALA A 258 0.86 -2.50 -12.10
C ALA A 258 0.01 -3.10 -13.22
N LEU A 259 0.23 -4.37 -13.59
CA LEU A 259 -0.60 -5.07 -14.58
C LEU A 259 -2.05 -5.20 -14.10
N ALA A 260 -2.28 -5.55 -12.83
CA ALA A 260 -3.60 -5.59 -12.23
C ALA A 260 -4.29 -4.22 -12.27
N ARG A 261 -3.57 -3.14 -11.93
CA ARG A 261 -4.07 -1.76 -12.05
C ARG A 261 -4.46 -1.43 -13.49
N THR A 262 -3.60 -1.74 -14.46
CA THR A 262 -3.88 -1.52 -15.88
C THR A 262 -5.10 -2.29 -16.35
N ALA A 263 -5.29 -3.54 -15.91
CA ALA A 263 -6.47 -4.32 -16.24
C ALA A 263 -7.75 -3.65 -15.71
N VAL A 264 -7.77 -3.24 -14.44
CA VAL A 264 -8.91 -2.51 -13.84
C VAL A 264 -9.15 -1.17 -14.54
N GLU A 265 -8.09 -0.42 -14.87
CA GLU A 265 -8.19 0.85 -15.57
C GLU A 265 -8.78 0.68 -16.99
N ARG A 266 -8.36 -0.34 -17.74
CA ARG A 266 -8.91 -0.60 -19.08
C ARG A 266 -10.39 -0.94 -19.04
N LEU A 267 -10.81 -1.70 -18.02
CA LEU A 267 -12.23 -2.01 -17.83
C LEU A 267 -13.08 -0.75 -17.66
N SER A 268 -12.56 0.30 -17.01
CA SER A 268 -13.27 1.59 -16.91
C SER A 268 -13.63 2.20 -18.27
N ARG A 269 -12.86 1.88 -19.32
CA ARG A 269 -13.05 2.35 -20.70
C ARG A 269 -13.72 1.31 -21.60
N GLY A 270 -14.20 0.20 -21.03
CA GLY A 270 -14.80 -0.90 -21.78
C GLY A 270 -13.79 -1.76 -22.54
N ALA A 271 -12.50 -1.63 -22.26
CA ALA A 271 -11.44 -2.46 -22.84
C ALA A 271 -10.98 -3.55 -21.86
N VAL A 272 -10.34 -4.59 -22.38
CA VAL A 272 -9.73 -5.68 -21.57
C VAL A 272 -8.21 -5.67 -21.73
N LEU A 273 -7.51 -6.17 -20.72
CA LEU A 273 -6.09 -6.53 -20.82
C LEU A 273 -6.00 -8.03 -21.08
N ASP A 274 -5.61 -8.43 -22.28
CA ASP A 274 -5.40 -9.82 -22.64
C ASP A 274 -3.90 -10.11 -22.59
N LEU A 275 -3.45 -10.73 -21.50
CA LEU A 275 -2.03 -11.03 -21.31
C LEU A 275 -1.48 -11.98 -22.37
N GLU A 276 -2.30 -12.90 -22.89
CA GLU A 276 -1.84 -13.88 -23.89
C GLU A 276 -1.58 -13.19 -25.22
N ARG A 277 -2.50 -12.32 -25.65
CA ARG A 277 -2.36 -11.56 -26.90
C ARG A 277 -1.28 -10.48 -26.83
N GLU A 278 -1.15 -9.82 -25.68
CA GLU A 278 -0.21 -8.71 -25.50
C GLU A 278 1.17 -9.18 -25.02
N GLN A 279 1.34 -10.47 -24.70
CA GLN A 279 2.60 -11.08 -24.24
C GLN A 279 3.80 -10.64 -25.08
N PRO A 280 3.80 -10.76 -26.43
CA PRO A 280 4.99 -10.46 -27.23
C PRO A 280 5.38 -8.98 -27.16
N THR A 281 4.39 -8.09 -27.07
CA THR A 281 4.61 -6.65 -26.94
C THR A 281 5.14 -6.30 -25.55
N ILE A 282 4.59 -6.92 -24.50
CA ILE A 282 5.04 -6.69 -23.12
C ILE A 282 6.48 -7.19 -22.93
N GLU A 283 6.81 -8.37 -23.47
CA GLU A 283 8.17 -8.93 -23.44
C GLU A 283 9.14 -8.06 -24.24
N ALA A 284 8.80 -7.66 -25.47
CA ALA A 284 9.64 -6.78 -26.28
C ALA A 284 9.88 -5.40 -25.60
N LEU A 285 8.88 -4.86 -24.91
CA LEU A 285 9.04 -3.63 -24.12
C LEU A 285 9.89 -3.85 -22.86
N ALA A 286 9.81 -5.02 -22.22
CA ALA A 286 10.63 -5.37 -21.08
C ALA A 286 12.10 -5.58 -21.46
N ASP A 287 12.37 -6.24 -22.59
CA ASP A 287 13.72 -6.42 -23.13
C ASP A 287 14.35 -5.10 -23.58
N ARG A 288 13.53 -4.13 -24.01
CA ARG A 288 13.96 -2.77 -24.37
C ARG A 288 14.08 -1.84 -23.16
N ALA A 289 13.43 -2.15 -22.04
CA ALA A 289 13.57 -1.37 -20.84
C ALA A 289 14.99 -1.59 -20.28
N PRO A 290 15.76 -0.53 -20.03
CA PRO A 290 17.11 -0.68 -19.49
C PRO A 290 17.02 -1.46 -18.17
N ARG A 291 17.79 -2.54 -18.05
CA ARG A 291 17.82 -3.32 -16.81
C ARG A 291 18.24 -2.38 -15.68
N VAL A 292 17.72 -2.61 -14.47
CA VAL A 292 18.06 -1.76 -13.31
C VAL A 292 19.58 -1.71 -13.10
N GLU A 293 20.29 -2.81 -13.39
CA GLU A 293 21.76 -2.88 -13.37
C GLU A 293 22.39 -1.96 -14.43
N ASP A 294 21.88 -1.97 -15.66
CA ASP A 294 22.35 -1.09 -16.74
C ASP A 294 22.06 0.39 -16.44
N ALA A 295 20.90 0.69 -15.87
CA ALA A 295 20.53 2.05 -15.46
C ALA A 295 21.41 2.57 -14.32
N THR A 296 21.69 1.72 -13.33
CA THR A 296 22.60 2.05 -12.22
C THR A 296 24.02 2.28 -12.73
N ALA A 297 24.54 1.39 -13.59
CA ALA A 297 25.86 1.52 -14.16
C ALA A 297 25.98 2.78 -15.03
N ARG A 298 24.95 3.09 -15.82
CA ARG A 298 24.86 4.33 -16.59
C ARG A 298 24.87 5.56 -15.69
N ALA A 299 24.05 5.57 -14.62
CA ALA A 299 24.02 6.66 -13.66
C ALA A 299 25.42 6.93 -13.08
N PHE A 300 26.11 5.90 -12.57
CA PHE A 300 27.48 6.04 -12.06
C PHE A 300 28.47 6.50 -13.13
N ARG A 301 28.43 5.92 -14.33
CA ARG A 301 29.33 6.27 -15.43
C ARG A 301 29.08 7.67 -15.98
N SER A 302 27.92 8.28 -15.72
CA SER A 302 27.61 9.67 -16.08
C SER A 302 28.15 10.71 -15.09
N LEU A 303 28.59 10.30 -13.89
CA LEU A 303 29.07 11.22 -12.87
C LEU A 303 30.32 12.02 -13.28
N PRO A 304 31.35 11.43 -13.95
CA PRO A 304 32.49 12.20 -14.41
C PRO A 304 32.12 13.35 -15.35
N ASP A 305 31.08 13.20 -16.18
CA ASP A 305 30.62 14.25 -17.10
C ASP A 305 29.91 15.41 -16.36
N ARG A 306 29.45 15.16 -15.13
CA ARG A 306 28.76 16.14 -14.27
C ARG A 306 29.66 16.70 -13.18
N PHE A 307 30.90 16.23 -13.10
CA PHE A 307 31.83 16.57 -12.06
C PHE A 307 32.33 18.00 -12.20
N ASP A 308 32.24 18.79 -11.14
CA ASP A 308 32.81 20.14 -11.06
C ASP A 308 34.00 20.16 -10.07
N PRO A 309 35.26 20.18 -10.57
CA PRO A 309 36.45 20.19 -9.71
C PRO A 309 36.53 21.40 -8.80
N ALA A 310 35.96 22.55 -9.19
CA ALA A 310 35.96 23.76 -8.37
C ALA A 310 35.12 23.62 -7.10
N ARG A 311 34.26 22.60 -7.04
CA ARG A 311 33.45 22.29 -5.86
C ARG A 311 34.16 21.36 -4.89
N VAL A 312 35.35 20.86 -5.17
CA VAL A 312 36.05 19.90 -4.30
C VAL A 312 37.13 20.59 -3.47
N GLU A 313 36.94 20.64 -2.15
CA GLU A 313 37.93 21.24 -1.23
C GLU A 313 39.05 20.27 -0.84
N ARG A 314 38.73 18.97 -0.77
CA ARG A 314 39.67 17.89 -0.46
C ARG A 314 39.26 16.60 -1.19
N PRO A 315 40.15 15.62 -1.35
CA PRO A 315 39.75 14.31 -1.88
C PRO A 315 38.67 13.65 -1.02
N ILE A 316 37.61 13.15 -1.65
CA ILE A 316 36.48 12.48 -0.98
C ILE A 316 36.18 11.15 -1.69
N THR A 317 35.91 10.11 -0.91
CA THR A 317 35.51 8.79 -1.39
C THR A 317 34.13 8.42 -0.85
N TRP A 318 33.17 8.21 -1.75
CA TRP A 318 31.87 7.62 -1.45
C TRP A 318 31.83 6.15 -1.87
N TYR A 319 31.28 5.30 -0.99
CA TYR A 319 31.06 3.89 -1.25
C TYR A 319 29.57 3.56 -1.17
N PHE A 320 28.98 3.16 -2.30
CA PHE A 320 27.56 2.85 -2.45
C PHE A 320 27.30 1.35 -2.41
N THR A 321 26.28 0.95 -1.64
CA THR A 321 25.78 -0.43 -1.59
C THR A 321 24.29 -0.47 -1.94
N LEU A 322 23.95 -1.13 -3.06
CA LEU A 322 22.59 -1.11 -3.63
C LEU A 322 21.81 -2.44 -3.46
N GLY A 323 22.13 -3.18 -2.41
CA GLY A 323 21.57 -4.52 -2.13
C GLY A 323 22.23 -5.66 -2.91
N GLY A 324 22.87 -5.38 -4.05
CA GLY A 324 23.70 -6.31 -4.81
C GLY A 324 24.98 -5.63 -5.30
N PRO A 325 24.90 -4.80 -6.37
CA PRO A 325 26.06 -4.09 -6.90
C PRO A 325 26.60 -3.06 -5.91
N ARG A 326 27.92 -2.86 -6.00
CA ARG A 326 28.71 -1.98 -5.14
C ARG A 326 29.54 -1.07 -6.01
N TRP A 327 29.62 0.18 -5.64
CA TRP A 327 30.31 1.20 -6.42
C TRP A 327 31.08 2.13 -5.52
N THR A 328 32.21 2.59 -6.01
CA THR A 328 33.04 3.58 -5.36
C THR A 328 33.19 4.77 -6.29
N VAL A 329 32.91 5.96 -5.75
CA VAL A 329 33.12 7.24 -6.42
C VAL A 329 34.18 7.98 -5.63
N ARG A 330 35.28 8.32 -6.28
CA ARG A 330 36.36 9.10 -5.68
C ARG A 330 36.55 10.36 -6.48
N VAL A 331 36.64 11.50 -5.81
CA VAL A 331 36.93 12.78 -6.43
C VAL A 331 38.16 13.40 -5.79
N ASP A 332 38.90 14.17 -6.56
CA ASP A 332 39.95 15.09 -6.12
C ASP A 332 39.82 16.40 -6.90
N GLU A 333 40.70 17.37 -6.66
CA GLU A 333 40.67 18.70 -7.32
C GLU A 333 40.86 18.65 -8.86
N ARG A 334 41.10 17.48 -9.46
CA ARG A 334 41.38 17.32 -10.90
C ARG A 334 40.51 16.29 -11.60
N ARG A 335 40.08 15.23 -10.90
CA ARG A 335 39.39 14.10 -11.53
C ARG A 335 38.30 13.50 -10.65
N CYS A 336 37.32 12.91 -11.34
CA CYS A 336 36.35 11.98 -10.77
C CYS A 336 36.64 10.57 -11.30
N GLU A 337 36.81 9.63 -10.39
CA GLU A 337 36.99 8.21 -10.68
C GLU A 337 35.78 7.43 -10.16
N VAL A 338 35.19 6.63 -11.03
CA VAL A 338 34.04 5.79 -10.70
C VAL A 338 34.36 4.35 -11.05
N ARG A 339 34.19 3.45 -10.08
CA ARG A 339 34.55 2.03 -10.22
C ARG A 339 33.57 1.12 -9.51
N GLU A 340 33.37 -0.06 -10.10
CA GLU A 340 32.61 -1.14 -9.47
C GLU A 340 33.46 -1.80 -8.38
N GLY A 341 32.83 -2.10 -7.24
CA GLY A 341 33.47 -2.77 -6.11
C GLY A 341 33.74 -1.87 -4.91
N ARG A 342 34.57 -2.39 -4.00
CA ARG A 342 34.97 -1.71 -2.77
C ARG A 342 36.14 -0.74 -3.04
N PRO A 343 36.29 0.33 -2.25
CA PRO A 343 37.48 1.16 -2.29
C PRO A 343 38.72 0.36 -1.83
N ASP A 344 39.92 0.74 -2.30
CA ASP A 344 41.20 0.13 -1.87
C ASP A 344 41.60 0.53 -0.42
N GLY A 345 40.69 1.15 0.33
CA GLY A 345 40.89 1.68 1.68
C GLY A 345 39.54 2.00 2.34
N SER A 346 39.52 2.89 3.34
CA SER A 346 38.28 3.38 3.94
C SER A 346 37.60 4.42 3.03
N ALA A 347 36.28 4.33 2.88
CA ALA A 347 35.49 5.42 2.30
C ALA A 347 35.22 6.50 3.36
N ASP A 348 35.25 7.77 2.95
CA ASP A 348 34.82 8.88 3.81
C ASP A 348 33.32 8.80 4.10
N CYS A 349 32.53 8.35 3.12
CA CYS A 349 31.08 8.22 3.27
C CYS A 349 30.58 6.89 2.67
N VAL A 350 29.81 6.15 3.46
CA VAL A 350 29.17 4.89 3.05
C VAL A 350 27.67 5.12 2.89
N VAL A 351 27.15 4.88 1.71
CA VAL A 351 25.75 5.10 1.36
C VAL A 351 25.10 3.76 1.01
N LYS A 352 23.95 3.47 1.64
CA LYS A 352 23.11 2.31 1.35
C LYS A 352 21.73 2.80 0.95
N CYS A 353 21.36 2.57 -0.31
CA CYS A 353 20.07 2.93 -0.88
C CYS A 353 19.62 1.84 -1.87
N SER A 354 18.42 1.99 -2.44
CA SER A 354 17.98 1.12 -3.53
C SER A 354 18.57 1.60 -4.87
N PRO A 355 18.73 0.72 -5.89
CA PRO A 355 19.15 1.13 -7.22
C PRO A 355 18.29 2.24 -7.83
N GLU A 356 16.98 2.18 -7.60
CA GLU A 356 16.02 3.16 -8.13
C GLU A 356 16.22 4.52 -7.47
N LEU A 357 16.50 4.54 -6.16
CA LEU A 357 16.77 5.79 -5.45
C LEU A 357 18.08 6.42 -5.95
N LEU A 358 19.12 5.63 -6.22
CA LEU A 358 20.34 6.17 -6.82
C LEU A 358 20.07 6.75 -8.21
N VAL A 359 19.36 6.01 -9.08
CA VAL A 359 19.04 6.50 -10.44
C VAL A 359 18.25 7.80 -10.34
N ALA A 360 17.27 7.90 -9.44
CA ALA A 360 16.55 9.15 -9.21
C ALA A 360 17.46 10.29 -8.74
N MET A 361 18.39 10.03 -7.82
CA MET A 361 19.33 11.05 -7.32
C MET A 361 20.26 11.57 -8.42
N VAL A 362 20.75 10.68 -9.29
CA VAL A 362 21.75 11.05 -10.31
C VAL A 362 21.09 11.53 -11.60
N GLU A 363 20.13 10.79 -12.14
CA GLU A 363 19.52 11.11 -13.43
C GLU A 363 18.40 12.15 -13.29
N GLU A 364 17.59 12.06 -12.23
CA GLU A 364 16.41 12.93 -12.01
C GLU A 364 16.67 14.07 -11.03
N ARG A 365 17.90 14.19 -10.49
CA ARG A 365 18.28 15.23 -9.50
C ARG A 365 17.43 15.21 -8.22
N TYR A 366 16.97 14.01 -7.84
CA TYR A 366 16.18 13.82 -6.64
C TYR A 366 17.02 14.02 -5.36
N VAL A 367 16.50 14.77 -4.40
CA VAL A 367 17.13 14.98 -3.09
C VAL A 367 16.32 14.22 -2.03
N PRO A 368 16.92 13.26 -1.30
CA PRO A 368 16.21 12.52 -0.25
C PRO A 368 15.71 13.42 0.88
N GLU A 369 14.46 13.22 1.30
CA GLU A 369 13.85 13.99 2.40
C GLU A 369 14.29 13.47 3.78
N PRO A 370 14.29 14.30 4.85
CA PRO A 370 14.63 13.87 6.20
C PRO A 370 13.85 12.62 6.69
N ALA A 371 12.58 12.50 6.30
CA ALA A 371 11.73 11.36 6.63
C ALA A 371 12.25 10.04 6.03
N GLU A 372 12.92 10.08 4.88
CA GLU A 372 13.43 8.89 4.21
C GLU A 372 14.65 8.30 4.93
N PHE A 373 15.49 9.13 5.53
CA PHE A 373 16.58 8.69 6.42
C PHE A 373 16.04 8.00 7.66
N MET A 374 14.99 8.56 8.29
CA MET A 374 14.33 7.96 9.46
C MET A 374 13.67 6.62 9.13
N SER A 375 13.05 6.50 7.94
CA SER A 375 12.44 5.26 7.48
C SER A 375 13.46 4.17 7.10
N GLY A 376 14.74 4.53 6.95
CA GLY A 376 15.81 3.64 6.50
C GLY A 376 15.81 3.33 5.00
N ARG A 377 15.06 4.09 4.19
CA ARG A 377 15.05 3.99 2.72
C ARG A 377 16.41 4.34 2.12
N ILE A 378 17.10 5.30 2.73
CA ILE A 378 18.51 5.59 2.54
C ILE A 378 19.21 5.60 3.90
N LYS A 379 20.41 5.04 3.97
CA LYS A 379 21.29 5.13 5.13
C LYS A 379 22.63 5.64 4.66
N THR A 380 23.17 6.62 5.37
CA THR A 380 24.51 7.14 5.13
C THR A 380 25.29 7.16 6.44
N SER A 381 26.60 6.94 6.38
CA SER A 381 27.48 7.16 7.54
C SER A 381 27.69 8.64 7.84
N ASP A 382 27.51 9.51 6.84
CA ASP A 382 27.73 10.95 6.95
C ASP A 382 26.75 11.69 6.02
N ILE A 383 25.80 12.43 6.61
CA ILE A 383 24.78 13.19 5.86
C ILE A 383 25.38 14.42 5.18
N PRO A 384 26.25 15.24 5.82
CA PRO A 384 26.95 16.32 5.13
C PRO A 384 27.70 15.88 3.88
N LEU A 385 28.47 14.78 3.93
CA LEU A 385 29.13 14.22 2.75
C LEU A 385 28.13 13.67 1.72
N LEU A 386 26.97 13.21 2.20
CA LEU A 386 25.71 13.02 1.47
C LEU A 386 25.38 14.18 0.51
N VAL A 387 25.18 15.34 1.13
CA VAL A 387 24.80 16.57 0.46
C VAL A 387 25.92 17.06 -0.45
N GLU A 388 27.17 16.94 0.00
CA GLU A 388 28.34 17.32 -0.78
C GLU A 388 28.47 16.52 -2.08
N PHE A 389 28.14 15.22 -2.08
CA PHE A 389 28.04 14.42 -3.31
C PHE A 389 27.11 15.10 -4.33
N SER A 390 25.91 15.51 -3.88
CA SER A 390 24.93 16.15 -4.76
C SER A 390 25.45 17.49 -5.30
N ARG A 391 26.16 18.25 -4.46
CA ARG A 391 26.78 19.53 -4.84
C ARG A 391 27.89 19.35 -5.88
N VAL A 392 28.81 18.42 -5.65
CA VAL A 392 29.98 18.15 -6.50
C VAL A 392 29.59 17.72 -7.92
N PHE A 393 28.47 17.00 -8.05
CA PHE A 393 27.97 16.51 -9.34
C PHE A 393 26.78 17.33 -9.89
N ALA A 394 26.52 18.52 -9.34
CA ALA A 394 25.41 19.40 -9.73
C ALA A 394 24.03 18.67 -9.80
N LEU A 395 23.77 17.79 -8.84
CA LEU A 395 22.56 16.97 -8.75
C LEU A 395 21.45 17.62 -7.92
N SER A 396 21.68 18.84 -7.41
CA SER A 396 20.69 19.62 -6.67
C SER A 396 21.00 21.11 -6.78
N ASP A 397 19.98 21.95 -6.94
CA ASP A 397 20.11 23.41 -6.95
C ASP A 397 20.15 24.03 -5.54
N VAL A 398 20.21 23.19 -4.50
CA VAL A 398 20.26 23.62 -3.11
C VAL A 398 21.63 24.26 -2.83
N SER A 399 21.65 25.58 -2.84
CA SER A 399 22.71 26.37 -2.21
C SER A 399 22.50 26.28 -0.69
N LEU A 400 23.52 25.81 0.04
CA LEU A 400 23.50 25.72 1.51
C LEU A 400 23.25 27.08 2.16
#